data_AF-A0A0F2QXL8-F1
#
_entry.id   AF-A0A0F2QXL8-F1
#
_cell.length_a   1.000
_cell.length_b   1.000
_cell.length_c   1.000
_cell.angle_alpha   90.00
_cell.angle_beta   90.00
_cell.angle_gamma   90.00
#
_symmetry.space_group_name_H-M   'P 1'
#
loop_
_entity.id
_entity.type
_entity.pdbx_description
1 polymer ?
#
loop_
_entity_poly.entity_id
_entity_poly.type
_entity_poly.pdbx_seq_one_letter_code
_entity_poly.pdbx_strand_id
1 'polypeptide(L)'
;MGQDLFQAANDVKALFAAADQVSGLPISQLCFEGPMDALTQTVNLQPAITVVNLACLSVLEKKGLRPQVCAGHSLGEYSALYAAGVVSAADCIRLVHKRGQLMHREATRNQGAMSAIVGLSIDQLKPLVAEASGKGIVAVANHNSADQVVITGEPAAVQAAGEAA
;
A
#
# COMPACT_ATOMS: atom_id res chain seq x y z
N MET A 1 -1.32 13.68 6.69
CA MET A 1 0.04 13.27 6.30
C MET A 1 0.60 14.19 5.21
N GLY A 2 1.90 14.48 5.22
CA GLY A 2 2.60 15.22 4.15
C GLY A 2 2.42 16.74 4.09
N GLN A 3 1.57 17.33 4.94
CA GLN A 3 1.26 18.77 4.90
C GLN A 3 2.48 19.66 5.18
N ASP A 4 3.31 19.31 6.16
CA ASP A 4 4.50 20.09 6.50
C ASP A 4 5.50 20.14 5.32
N LEU A 5 5.67 19.02 4.62
CA LEU A 5 6.52 18.93 3.42
C LEU A 5 5.95 19.77 2.28
N PHE A 6 4.62 19.72 2.10
CA PHE A 6 3.91 20.52 1.10
C PHE A 6 4.06 22.02 1.34
N GLN A 7 3.99 22.47 2.59
CA GLN A 7 4.17 23.88 2.93
C GLN A 7 5.62 24.32 2.73
N ALA A 8 6.60 23.46 3.02
CA ALA A 8 8.02 23.79 3.01
C ALA A 8 8.69 23.80 1.62
N ALA A 9 8.18 23.08 0.62
CA ALA A 9 8.88 22.88 -0.65
C ALA A 9 7.99 22.96 -1.90
N ASN A 10 8.38 23.79 -2.88
CA ASN A 10 7.62 23.96 -4.12
C ASN A 10 7.51 22.68 -4.96
N ASP A 11 8.56 21.87 -5.04
CA ASP A 11 8.52 20.60 -5.78
C ASP A 11 7.54 19.60 -5.14
N VAL A 12 7.37 19.64 -3.82
CA VAL A 12 6.34 18.85 -3.14
C VAL A 12 4.94 19.34 -3.52
N LYS A 13 4.73 20.66 -3.62
CA LYS A 13 3.46 21.21 -4.12
C LYS A 13 3.15 20.71 -5.54
N ALA A 14 4.16 20.67 -6.42
CA ALA A 14 4.01 20.14 -7.76
C ALA A 14 3.66 18.64 -7.77
N LEU A 15 4.24 17.83 -6.87
CA LEU A 15 3.90 16.41 -6.74
C LEU A 15 2.44 16.20 -6.30
N PHE A 16 1.95 16.95 -5.32
CA PHE A 16 0.55 16.90 -4.90
C PHE A 16 -0.41 17.39 -5.99
N ALA A 17 -0.07 18.48 -6.68
CA ALA A 17 -0.87 18.95 -7.82
C ALA A 17 -0.95 17.90 -8.95
N ALA A 18 0.16 17.22 -9.25
CA ALA A 18 0.18 16.12 -10.20
C ALA A 18 -0.68 14.95 -9.73
N ALA A 19 -0.65 14.61 -8.42
CA ALA A 19 -1.48 13.56 -7.85
C ALA A 19 -2.98 13.87 -8.01
N ASP A 20 -3.40 15.10 -7.70
CA ASP A 20 -4.78 15.55 -7.86
C ASP A 20 -5.21 15.52 -9.33
N GLN A 21 -4.39 16.09 -10.22
CA GLN A 21 -4.68 16.17 -11.65
C GLN A 21 -4.77 14.79 -12.32
N VAL A 22 -3.80 13.91 -12.04
CA VAL A 22 -3.70 12.60 -12.68
C VAL A 22 -4.78 11.64 -12.20
N SER A 23 -5.10 11.69 -10.90
CA SER A 23 -6.11 10.81 -10.32
C SER A 23 -7.54 11.34 -10.51
N GLY A 24 -7.71 12.65 -10.71
CA GLY A 24 -9.01 13.31 -10.69
C GLY A 24 -9.67 13.29 -9.30
N LEU A 25 -8.89 13.03 -8.25
CA LEU A 25 -9.34 12.94 -6.86
C LEU A 25 -8.69 14.06 -6.02
N PRO A 26 -9.32 14.50 -4.93
CA PRO A 26 -8.76 15.51 -4.04
C PRO A 26 -7.72 14.89 -3.08
N ILE A 27 -6.64 14.31 -3.63
CA ILE A 27 -5.62 13.57 -2.87
C ILE A 27 -4.92 14.47 -1.86
N SER A 28 -4.57 15.71 -2.23
CA SER A 28 -3.98 16.69 -1.32
C SER A 28 -4.87 16.95 -0.12
N GLN A 29 -6.14 17.28 -0.36
CA GLN A 29 -7.13 17.51 0.68
C GLN A 29 -7.29 16.29 1.59
N LEU A 30 -7.48 15.10 1.01
CA LEU A 30 -7.61 13.85 1.77
C LEU A 30 -6.38 13.59 2.64
N CYS A 31 -5.17 13.87 2.16
CA CYS A 31 -3.95 13.72 2.94
C CYS A 31 -3.90 14.69 4.12
N PHE A 32 -4.34 15.93 3.96
CA PHE A 32 -4.16 16.99 4.96
C PHE A 32 -5.30 17.06 5.96
N GLU A 33 -6.53 16.85 5.49
CA GLU A 33 -7.76 17.12 6.24
C GLU A 33 -8.57 15.85 6.50
N GLY A 34 -8.38 14.79 5.71
CA GLY A 34 -9.19 13.58 5.77
C GLY A 34 -10.57 13.77 5.10
N PRO A 35 -11.65 13.10 5.59
CA PRO A 35 -11.69 12.26 6.79
C PRO A 35 -10.96 10.92 6.61
N MET A 36 -10.62 10.27 7.73
CA MET A 36 -9.75 9.09 7.74
C MET A 36 -10.39 7.88 7.03
N ASP A 37 -11.70 7.70 7.17
CA ASP A 37 -12.46 6.66 6.49
C ASP A 37 -12.41 6.80 4.96
N ALA A 38 -12.51 8.04 4.44
CA ALA A 38 -12.37 8.32 3.02
C ALA A 38 -10.92 8.13 2.55
N LEU A 39 -9.94 8.65 3.31
CA LEU A 39 -8.52 8.53 2.98
C LEU A 39 -8.07 7.06 2.92
N THR A 40 -8.58 6.21 3.82
CA THR A 40 -8.17 4.80 3.94
C THR A 40 -8.83 3.88 2.92
N GLN A 41 -9.80 4.36 2.13
CA GLN A 41 -10.31 3.58 1.00
C GLN A 41 -9.18 3.31 0.00
N THR A 42 -9.02 2.05 -0.42
CA THR A 42 -7.93 1.61 -1.32
C THR A 42 -7.75 2.48 -2.57
N VAL A 43 -8.85 2.99 -3.13
CA VAL A 43 -8.81 3.87 -4.32
C VAL A 43 -8.12 5.22 -4.05
N ASN A 44 -8.25 5.75 -2.83
CA ASN A 44 -7.67 7.01 -2.38
C ASN A 44 -6.30 6.80 -1.74
N LEU A 45 -6.18 5.77 -0.89
CA LEU A 45 -4.99 5.50 -0.10
C LEU A 45 -3.75 5.25 -0.96
N GLN A 46 -3.91 4.56 -2.09
CA GLN A 46 -2.79 4.20 -2.95
C GLN A 46 -2.07 5.42 -3.55
N PRO A 47 -2.75 6.34 -4.27
CA PRO A 47 -2.12 7.58 -4.72
C PRO A 47 -1.68 8.48 -3.55
N ALA A 48 -2.44 8.50 -2.44
CA ALA A 48 -2.12 9.33 -1.27
C ALA A 48 -0.79 8.95 -0.59
N ILE A 49 -0.59 7.67 -0.25
CA ILE A 49 0.69 7.22 0.33
C ILE A 49 1.83 7.41 -0.67
N THR A 50 1.58 7.13 -1.95
CA THR A 50 2.61 7.25 -2.99
C THR A 50 3.12 8.68 -3.11
N VAL A 51 2.24 9.69 -3.19
CA VAL A 51 2.67 11.08 -3.30
C VAL A 51 3.43 11.56 -2.06
N VAL A 52 3.05 11.08 -0.87
CA VAL A 52 3.78 11.37 0.38
C VAL A 52 5.19 10.75 0.35
N ASN A 53 5.33 9.51 -0.11
CA ASN A 53 6.65 8.87 -0.26
C ASN A 53 7.56 9.64 -1.24
N LEU A 54 7.00 10.04 -2.38
CA LEU A 54 7.70 10.84 -3.40
C LEU A 54 8.10 12.21 -2.85
N ALA A 55 7.24 12.84 -2.04
CA ALA A 55 7.54 14.10 -1.37
C ALA A 55 8.71 13.97 -0.38
N CYS A 56 8.69 12.92 0.46
CA CYS A 56 9.79 12.62 1.38
C CYS A 56 11.11 12.44 0.62
N LEU A 57 11.09 11.63 -0.45
CA LEU A 57 12.28 11.40 -1.28
C LEU A 57 12.80 12.70 -1.90
N SER A 58 11.93 13.51 -2.51
CA SER A 58 12.30 14.79 -3.12
C SER A 58 13.02 15.71 -2.13
N VAL A 59 12.55 15.78 -0.87
CA VAL A 59 13.19 16.60 0.16
C VAL A 59 14.55 16.04 0.58
N LEU A 60 14.68 14.71 0.73
CA LEU A 60 15.96 14.07 1.04
C LEU A 60 16.97 14.28 -0.10
N GLU A 61 16.52 14.18 -1.34
CA GLU A 61 17.36 14.37 -2.52
C GLU A 61 17.87 15.81 -2.65
N LYS A 62 17.07 16.81 -2.31
CA LYS A 62 17.54 18.19 -2.25
C LYS A 62 18.63 18.43 -1.21
N LYS A 63 18.68 17.59 -0.17
CA LYS A 63 19.75 17.61 0.85
C LYS A 63 20.98 16.78 0.44
N GLY A 64 21.05 16.32 -0.81
CA GLY A 64 22.17 15.54 -1.34
C GLY A 64 22.14 14.05 -0.98
N LEU A 65 21.08 13.57 -0.31
CA LEU A 65 20.93 12.14 -0.04
C LEU A 65 20.46 11.43 -1.31
N ARG A 66 21.13 10.36 -1.69
CA ARG A 66 20.74 9.52 -2.84
C ARG A 66 20.75 8.05 -2.39
N PRO A 67 19.63 7.32 -2.53
CA PRO A 67 19.62 5.90 -2.21
C PRO A 67 20.48 5.13 -3.22
N GLN A 68 21.29 4.19 -2.73
CA GLN A 68 22.01 3.23 -3.58
C GLN A 68 21.21 1.95 -3.82
N VAL A 69 20.31 1.64 -2.89
CA VAL A 69 19.40 0.48 -2.93
C VAL A 69 18.05 0.95 -2.42
N CYS A 70 16.98 0.51 -3.07
CA CYS A 70 15.61 0.78 -2.65
C CYS A 70 14.77 -0.49 -2.79
N ALA A 71 13.83 -0.65 -1.87
CA ALA A 71 12.80 -1.68 -1.91
C ALA A 71 11.53 -1.09 -1.30
N GLY A 72 10.38 -1.66 -1.65
CA GLY A 72 9.10 -1.25 -1.10
C GLY A 72 8.21 -2.44 -0.85
N HIS A 73 7.38 -2.36 0.19
CA HIS A 73 6.43 -3.41 0.53
C HIS A 73 5.10 -3.13 -0.14
N SER A 74 4.63 -4.04 -1.00
CA SER A 74 3.35 -3.93 -1.71
C SER A 74 3.22 -2.58 -2.45
N LEU A 75 2.37 -1.66 -1.98
CA LEU A 75 2.23 -0.32 -2.56
C LEU A 75 3.57 0.45 -2.59
N GLY A 76 4.42 0.27 -1.59
CA GLY A 76 5.72 0.96 -1.52
C GLY A 76 6.65 0.64 -2.69
N GLU A 77 6.45 -0.49 -3.37
CA GLU A 77 7.28 -0.89 -4.51
C GLU A 77 7.22 0.14 -5.65
N TYR A 78 6.08 0.79 -5.85
CA TYR A 78 5.94 1.85 -6.87
C TYR A 78 6.80 3.07 -6.55
N SER A 79 6.86 3.48 -5.27
CA SER A 79 7.77 4.54 -4.83
C SER A 79 9.23 4.13 -4.96
N ALA A 80 9.56 2.85 -4.72
CA ALA A 80 10.91 2.33 -4.94
C ALA A 80 11.30 2.31 -6.43
N LEU A 81 10.37 1.93 -7.33
CA LEU A 81 10.58 2.01 -8.78
C LEU A 81 10.82 3.45 -9.26
N TYR A 82 10.10 4.42 -8.68
CA TYR A 82 10.38 5.84 -8.92
C TYR A 82 11.77 6.24 -8.41
N ALA A 83 12.13 5.84 -7.18
CA ALA A 83 13.44 6.13 -6.59
C ALA A 83 14.60 5.53 -7.40
N ALA A 84 14.38 4.37 -8.03
CA ALA A 84 15.32 3.72 -8.93
C ALA A 84 15.38 4.34 -10.34
N GLY A 85 14.55 5.36 -10.64
CA GLY A 85 14.46 5.99 -11.95
C GLY A 85 13.79 5.14 -13.04
N VAL A 86 13.06 4.07 -12.66
CA VAL A 86 12.39 3.16 -13.61
C VAL A 86 11.12 3.78 -14.19
N VAL A 87 10.41 4.57 -13.38
CA VAL A 87 9.17 5.25 -13.78
C VAL A 87 9.24 6.74 -13.45
N SER A 88 8.58 7.58 -14.25
CA SER A 88 8.40 8.99 -13.92
C SER A 88 7.45 9.16 -12.73
N ALA A 89 7.46 10.32 -12.07
CA ALA A 89 6.51 10.60 -10.99
C ALA A 89 5.05 10.53 -11.49
N ALA A 90 4.78 11.09 -12.69
CA ALA A 90 3.46 11.05 -13.31
C ALA A 90 3.01 9.61 -13.60
N ASP A 91 3.88 8.77 -14.16
CA ASP A 91 3.54 7.38 -14.44
C ASP A 91 3.37 6.56 -13.16
N CYS A 92 4.21 6.79 -12.15
CA CYS A 92 4.07 6.18 -10.83
C CYS A 92 2.67 6.47 -10.25
N ILE A 93 2.23 7.74 -10.28
CA ILE A 93 0.89 8.15 -9.82
C ILE A 93 -0.21 7.49 -10.66
N ARG A 94 -0.08 7.45 -12.00
CA ARG A 94 -1.05 6.79 -12.89
C ARG A 94 -1.20 5.30 -12.56
N LEU A 95 -0.07 4.62 -12.34
CA LEU A 95 -0.03 3.20 -12.02
C LEU A 95 -0.74 2.91 -10.69
N VAL A 96 -0.39 3.61 -9.61
CA VAL A 96 -0.98 3.36 -8.29
C VAL A 96 -2.45 3.78 -8.23
N HIS A 97 -2.84 4.81 -8.97
CA HIS A 97 -4.25 5.18 -9.09
C HIS A 97 -5.05 4.07 -9.78
N LYS A 98 -4.55 3.56 -10.91
CA LYS A 98 -5.22 2.46 -11.63
C LYS A 98 -5.25 1.18 -10.80
N ARG A 99 -4.16 0.85 -10.09
CA ARG A 99 -4.10 -0.27 -9.15
C ARG A 99 -5.13 -0.12 -8.03
N GLY A 100 -5.22 1.07 -7.43
CA GLY A 100 -6.21 1.40 -6.40
C GLY A 100 -7.65 1.17 -6.87
N GLN A 101 -7.99 1.66 -8.06
CA GLN A 101 -9.31 1.44 -8.68
C GLN A 101 -9.63 -0.04 -8.89
N LEU A 102 -8.69 -0.80 -9.45
CA LEU A 102 -8.90 -2.22 -9.74
C LEU A 102 -9.06 -3.03 -8.46
N MET A 103 -8.19 -2.82 -7.47
CA MET A 103 -8.28 -3.51 -6.18
C MET A 103 -9.56 -3.15 -5.42
N HIS A 104 -9.93 -1.86 -5.40
CA HIS A 104 -11.16 -1.43 -4.75
C HIS A 104 -12.40 -2.02 -5.42
N ARG A 105 -12.44 -2.05 -6.76
CA ARG A 105 -13.52 -2.70 -7.52
C ARG A 105 -13.70 -4.17 -7.14
N GLU A 106 -12.61 -4.93 -7.07
CA GLU A 106 -12.68 -6.35 -6.74
C GLU A 106 -13.05 -6.59 -5.27
N ALA A 107 -12.53 -5.78 -4.34
CA ALA A 107 -12.86 -5.89 -2.92
C ALA A 107 -14.34 -5.57 -2.63
N THR A 108 -14.94 -4.65 -3.38
CA THR A 108 -16.38 -4.34 -3.27
C THR A 108 -17.26 -5.46 -3.87
N ARG A 109 -16.76 -6.18 -4.87
CA ARG A 109 -17.49 -7.29 -5.51
C ARG A 109 -17.38 -8.60 -4.75
N ASN A 110 -16.21 -8.86 -4.16
CA ASN A 110 -15.88 -10.11 -3.50
C ASN A 110 -15.42 -9.79 -2.08
N GLN A 111 -16.21 -10.18 -1.08
CA GLN A 111 -15.81 -10.01 0.31
C GLN A 111 -14.60 -10.90 0.60
N GLY A 112 -13.51 -10.28 1.04
CA GLY A 112 -12.31 -10.96 1.51
C GLY A 112 -11.95 -10.51 2.92
N ALA A 113 -11.10 -11.29 3.58
CA ALA A 113 -10.53 -10.97 4.88
C ALA A 113 -9.02 -11.13 4.83
N MET A 114 -8.34 -10.45 5.76
CA MET A 114 -6.92 -10.62 6.01
C MET A 114 -6.73 -10.75 7.53
N SER A 115 -5.81 -11.62 7.95
CA SER A 115 -5.44 -11.75 9.37
C SER A 115 -3.92 -11.76 9.50
N ALA A 116 -3.41 -11.00 10.47
CA ALA A 116 -2.01 -11.01 10.84
C ALA A 116 -1.78 -12.10 11.89
N ILE A 117 -0.87 -13.01 11.59
CA ILE A 117 -0.44 -14.08 12.48
C ILE A 117 0.94 -13.71 13.04
N VAL A 118 1.06 -13.72 14.36
CA VAL A 118 2.27 -13.34 15.10
C VAL A 118 2.72 -14.52 15.94
N GLY A 119 4.02 -14.82 15.89
CA GLY A 119 4.65 -15.91 16.65
C GLY A 119 4.79 -17.23 15.90
N LEU A 120 4.23 -17.34 14.68
CA LEU A 120 4.39 -18.51 13.82
C LEU A 120 5.15 -18.18 12.55
N SER A 121 6.08 -19.06 12.20
CA SER A 121 6.73 -19.05 10.90
C SER A 121 5.79 -19.53 9.79
N ILE A 122 6.12 -19.21 8.54
CA ILE A 122 5.35 -19.67 7.39
C ILE A 122 5.25 -21.20 7.31
N ASP A 123 6.31 -21.92 7.67
CA ASP A 123 6.32 -23.38 7.60
C ASP A 123 5.39 -24.01 8.63
N GLN A 124 5.26 -23.39 9.80
CA GLN A 124 4.27 -23.78 10.82
C GLN A 124 2.84 -23.43 10.37
N LEU A 125 2.67 -22.36 9.59
CA LEU A 125 1.35 -21.89 9.14
C LEU A 125 0.81 -22.66 7.92
N LYS A 126 1.68 -23.17 7.05
CA LYS A 126 1.32 -23.94 5.84
C LYS A 126 0.29 -25.06 6.10
N PRO A 127 0.47 -25.96 7.08
CA PRO A 127 -0.51 -27.02 7.33
C PRO A 127 -1.87 -26.46 7.76
N LEU A 128 -1.89 -25.38 8.57
CA LEU A 128 -3.13 -24.75 9.04
C LEU A 128 -3.91 -24.09 7.90
N VAL A 129 -3.21 -23.42 6.98
CA VAL A 129 -3.80 -22.86 5.76
C VAL A 129 -4.32 -23.96 4.82
N ALA A 130 -3.59 -25.06 4.69
CA ALA A 130 -4.01 -26.20 3.87
C ALA A 130 -5.28 -26.86 4.43
N GLU A 131 -5.38 -27.03 5.75
CA GLU A 131 -6.59 -27.55 6.40
C GLU A 131 -7.78 -26.60 6.22
N ALA A 132 -7.56 -25.30 6.44
CA ALA A 132 -8.60 -24.28 6.31
C ALA A 132 -9.10 -24.09 4.85
N SER A 133 -8.34 -24.55 3.85
CA SER A 133 -8.74 -24.53 2.45
C SER A 133 -10.00 -25.36 2.16
N GLY A 134 -10.37 -26.29 3.05
CA GLY A 134 -11.65 -26.99 2.98
C GLY A 134 -12.89 -26.11 3.25
N LYS A 135 -12.70 -24.91 3.80
CA LYS A 135 -13.76 -23.94 4.14
C LYS A 135 -13.84 -22.76 3.17
N GLY A 136 -12.99 -22.71 2.15
CA GLY A 136 -12.93 -21.61 1.19
C GLY A 136 -11.51 -21.29 0.74
N ILE A 137 -11.37 -20.24 -0.06
CA ILE A 137 -10.07 -19.77 -0.55
C ILE A 137 -9.30 -19.14 0.61
N VAL A 138 -8.08 -19.62 0.89
CA VAL A 138 -7.15 -19.00 1.84
C VAL A 138 -5.71 -19.22 1.40
N ALA A 139 -4.87 -18.21 1.57
CA ALA A 139 -3.47 -18.25 1.23
C ALA A 139 -2.64 -17.37 2.16
N VAL A 140 -1.33 -17.64 2.21
CA VAL A 140 -0.37 -16.70 2.78
C VAL A 140 -0.17 -15.54 1.81
N ALA A 141 -0.38 -14.31 2.28
CA ALA A 141 -0.31 -13.08 1.49
C ALA A 141 1.01 -12.32 1.71
N ASN A 142 1.52 -12.29 2.94
CA ASN A 142 2.72 -11.55 3.28
C ASN A 142 3.62 -12.34 4.23
N HIS A 143 4.93 -12.33 3.94
CA HIS A 143 5.96 -12.85 4.82
C HIS A 143 6.72 -11.63 5.33
N ASN A 144 6.27 -11.04 6.44
CA ASN A 144 6.78 -9.74 6.90
C ASN A 144 8.06 -9.91 7.73
N SER A 145 8.12 -10.92 8.58
CA SER A 145 9.30 -11.33 9.36
C SER A 145 9.33 -12.85 9.51
N ALA A 146 10.30 -13.36 10.28
CA ALA A 146 10.40 -14.78 10.61
C ALA A 146 9.15 -15.32 11.33
N ASP A 147 8.43 -14.46 12.04
CA ASP A 147 7.32 -14.78 12.93
C ASP A 147 6.09 -13.87 12.74
N GLN A 148 6.08 -13.04 11.68
CA GLN A 148 4.94 -12.21 11.31
C GLN A 148 4.54 -12.52 9.87
N VAL A 149 3.39 -13.17 9.72
CA VAL A 149 2.84 -13.61 8.45
C VAL A 149 1.42 -13.07 8.32
N VAL A 150 0.97 -12.77 7.11
CA VAL A 150 -0.42 -12.38 6.86
C VAL A 150 -1.08 -13.44 6.00
N ILE A 151 -2.25 -13.90 6.40
CA ILE A 151 -3.14 -14.75 5.58
C ILE A 151 -4.26 -13.91 4.98
N THR A 152 -4.71 -14.28 3.79
CA THR A 152 -5.78 -13.61 3.05
C THR A 152 -6.67 -14.63 2.35
N GLY A 153 -7.92 -14.26 2.11
CA GLY A 153 -8.87 -15.14 1.43
C GLY A 153 -10.32 -14.82 1.78
N GLU A 154 -11.16 -15.83 1.64
CA GLU A 154 -12.56 -15.76 2.04
C GLU A 154 -12.69 -15.71 3.57
N PRO A 155 -13.63 -14.92 4.12
CA PRO A 155 -13.70 -14.67 5.57
C PRO A 155 -13.72 -15.93 6.44
N ALA A 156 -14.51 -16.95 6.05
CA ALA A 156 -14.63 -18.19 6.82
C ALA A 156 -13.33 -19.02 6.84
N ALA A 157 -12.61 -19.06 5.72
CA ALA A 157 -11.35 -19.79 5.61
C ALA A 157 -10.21 -19.05 6.35
N VAL A 158 -10.16 -17.72 6.23
CA VAL A 158 -9.20 -16.88 6.97
C VAL A 158 -9.44 -16.98 8.47
N GLN A 159 -10.69 -16.92 8.93
CA GLN A 159 -11.03 -17.08 10.34
C GLN A 159 -10.59 -18.46 10.85
N ALA A 160 -10.91 -19.54 10.12
CA ALA A 160 -10.54 -20.89 10.54
C ALA A 160 -9.02 -21.10 10.62
N ALA A 161 -8.26 -20.59 9.64
CA ALA A 161 -6.79 -20.65 9.68
C ALA A 161 -6.22 -19.81 10.83
N GLY A 162 -6.81 -18.64 11.11
CA GLY A 162 -6.39 -17.76 12.19
C GLY A 162 -6.71 -18.30 13.60
N GLU A 163 -7.81 -19.01 13.77
CA GLU A 163 -8.17 -19.66 15.05
C GLU A 163 -7.30 -20.89 15.36
N ALA A 164 -6.77 -21.54 14.31
CA ALA A 164 -5.89 -22.70 14.44
C ALA A 164 -4.40 -22.31 14.65
N ALA A 165 -4.06 -21.04 14.44
CA ALA A 165 -2.72 -20.46 14.55
C ALA A 165 -2.47 -19.90 15.95
#